data_AF-A0A1S1SXI9-F1
#
_entry.id   AF-A0A1S1SXI9-F1
#
_cell.length_a   1.000
_cell.length_b   1.000
_cell.length_c   1.000
_cell.angle_alpha   90.00
_cell.angle_beta   90.00
_cell.angle_gamma   90.00
#
_symmetry.space_group_name_H-M   'P 1'
#
loop_
_entity.id
_entity.type
_entity.pdbx_description
1 polymer ?
#
loop_
_entity_poly.entity_id
_entity_poly.type
_entity_poly.pdbx_seq_one_letter_code
_entity_poly.pdbx_strand_id
1 'polypeptide(L)'
;MSKPLKNVTEPPNEAGVQHDVAVAAAVELAMEFYGCDAVTAAAKRAVEARDLNRASHYQFWLHVFKSLKSQPSLINEICHSGR
;
A
#
# COMPACT_ATOMS: atom_id res chain seq x y z
N MET A 1 17.89 47.09 -7.52
CA MET A 1 18.21 46.10 -6.46
C MET A 1 16.94 45.78 -5.68
N SER A 2 16.61 44.48 -5.56
CA SER A 2 16.13 43.80 -4.32
C SER A 2 15.26 42.57 -4.62
N LYS A 3 15.96 41.43 -4.73
CA LYS A 3 15.67 40.05 -4.29
C LYS A 3 14.26 39.43 -4.47
N PRO A 4 14.15 38.27 -5.16
CA PRO A 4 12.94 37.45 -5.13
C PRO A 4 12.81 36.68 -3.81
N LEU A 5 11.62 36.70 -3.22
CA LEU A 5 11.30 35.94 -2.02
C LEU A 5 11.12 34.45 -2.38
N LYS A 6 12.20 33.70 -2.14
CA LYS A 6 12.26 32.38 -1.50
C LYS A 6 11.14 31.40 -1.90
N ASN A 7 11.50 30.48 -2.79
CA ASN A 7 10.82 29.20 -2.97
C ASN A 7 10.56 28.58 -1.59
N VAL A 8 9.29 28.56 -1.18
CA VAL A 8 8.83 27.66 -0.13
C VAL A 8 8.82 26.28 -0.77
N THR A 9 9.95 25.58 -0.65
CA THR A 9 10.01 24.14 -0.89
C THR A 9 9.03 23.51 0.09
N GLU A 10 7.89 23.04 -0.41
CA GLU A 10 7.00 22.17 0.36
C GLU A 10 7.84 21.01 0.93
N PRO A 11 7.66 20.63 2.20
CA PRO A 11 8.44 19.54 2.78
C PRO A 11 8.25 18.29 1.92
N PRO A 12 9.32 17.54 1.63
CA PRO A 12 9.23 16.33 0.84
C PRO A 12 8.22 15.38 1.49
N ASN A 13 7.40 14.74 0.67
CA ASN A 13 6.30 13.85 1.01
C ASN A 13 6.80 12.53 1.65
N GLU A 14 7.59 12.62 2.72
CA GLU A 14 8.20 11.47 3.41
C GLU A 14 7.14 10.57 4.06
N ALA A 15 6.02 11.15 4.50
CA ALA A 15 4.90 10.42 5.08
C ALA A 15 4.19 9.52 4.05
N GLY A 16 4.09 9.94 2.79
CA GLY A 16 3.53 9.11 1.71
C GLY A 16 4.41 7.90 1.40
N VAL A 17 5.73 8.12 1.31
CA VAL A 17 6.70 7.06 1.02
C VAL A 17 6.71 5.99 2.12
N GLN A 18 6.67 6.39 3.40
CA GLN A 18 6.63 5.44 4.51
C GLN A 18 5.33 4.64 4.56
N HIS A 19 4.21 5.24 4.15
CA HIS A 19 2.92 4.56 4.06
C HIS A 19 2.94 3.47 2.99
N ASP A 20 3.50 3.77 1.81
CA ASP A 20 3.58 2.82 0.70
C ASP A 20 4.48 1.62 1.02
N VAL A 21 5.61 1.84 1.71
CA VAL A 21 6.50 0.76 2.18
C VAL A 21 5.80 -0.16 3.19
N ALA A 22 5.04 0.40 4.13
CA ALA A 22 4.30 -0.41 5.10
C ALA A 22 3.17 -1.23 4.45
N VAL A 23 2.49 -0.66 3.45
CA VAL A 23 1.47 -1.37 2.66
C VAL A 23 2.12 -2.52 1.86
N ALA A 24 3.25 -2.27 1.21
CA ALA A 24 3.99 -3.30 0.48
C ALA A 24 4.39 -4.47 1.39
N ALA A 25 5.01 -4.18 2.53
CA ALA A 25 5.40 -5.22 3.51
C ALA A 25 4.19 -6.01 4.03
N ALA A 26 3.05 -5.34 4.29
CA ALA A 26 1.84 -6.02 4.72
C ALA A 26 1.29 -6.96 3.63
N VAL A 27 1.34 -6.53 2.36
CA VAL A 27 0.91 -7.34 1.21
C VAL A 27 1.83 -8.54 1.00
N GLU A 28 3.14 -8.36 1.06
CA GLU A 28 4.12 -9.46 0.97
C GLU A 28 3.87 -10.52 2.04
N LEU A 29 3.70 -10.10 3.31
CA LEU A 29 3.39 -11.01 4.41
C LEU A 29 2.05 -11.75 4.20
N ALA A 30 1.06 -11.08 3.61
CA ALA A 30 -0.21 -11.73 3.28
C ALA A 30 -0.03 -12.74 2.13
N MET A 31 0.77 -12.43 1.12
CA MET A 31 1.08 -13.35 0.02
C MET A 31 1.79 -14.60 0.53
N GLU A 32 2.78 -14.44 1.41
CA GLU A 32 3.48 -15.55 2.06
C GLU A 32 2.52 -16.39 2.90
N PHE A 33 1.68 -15.75 3.72
CA PHE A 33 0.73 -16.44 4.60
C PHE A 33 -0.30 -17.29 3.84
N TYR A 34 -0.80 -16.80 2.71
CA TYR A 34 -1.81 -17.51 1.91
C TYR A 34 -1.25 -18.33 0.75
N GLY A 35 0.01 -18.14 0.38
CA GLY A 35 0.62 -18.77 -0.80
C GLY A 35 -0.05 -18.36 -2.12
N CYS A 36 -0.42 -17.08 -2.27
CA CYS A 36 -1.14 -16.58 -3.46
C CYS A 36 -0.66 -15.19 -3.88
N ASP A 37 -1.13 -14.70 -5.03
CA ASP A 37 -0.79 -13.37 -5.53
C ASP A 37 -1.31 -12.23 -4.64
N ALA A 38 -0.74 -11.03 -4.81
CA ALA A 38 -1.06 -9.84 -4.01
C ALA A 38 -2.56 -9.47 -4.01
N VAL A 39 -3.24 -9.59 -5.16
CA VAL A 39 -4.66 -9.24 -5.30
C VAL A 39 -5.50 -10.23 -4.51
N THR A 40 -5.23 -11.52 -4.67
CA THR A 40 -5.92 -12.59 -3.95
C THR A 40 -5.65 -12.50 -2.44
N ALA A 41 -4.41 -12.23 -2.03
CA ALA A 41 -4.04 -12.08 -0.62
C ALA A 41 -4.77 -10.91 0.04
N ALA A 42 -4.82 -9.75 -0.62
CA ALA A 42 -5.54 -8.57 -0.12
C ALA A 42 -7.06 -8.84 -0.01
N ALA A 43 -7.65 -9.52 -0.99
CA ALA A 43 -9.06 -9.90 -0.95
C ALA A 43 -9.37 -10.85 0.23
N LYS A 44 -8.53 -11.87 0.46
CA LYS A 44 -8.69 -12.79 1.59
C LYS A 44 -8.61 -12.07 2.93
N ARG A 45 -7.62 -11.19 3.11
CA ARG A 45 -7.50 -10.36 4.31
C ARG A 45 -8.72 -9.46 4.55
N ALA A 46 -9.30 -8.90 3.48
CA ALA A 46 -10.52 -8.10 3.60
C ALA A 46 -11.69 -8.97 4.10
N VAL A 47 -11.90 -10.16 3.52
CA VAL A 47 -12.96 -11.08 3.95
C VAL A 47 -12.78 -11.49 5.41
N GLU A 48 -11.58 -11.89 5.83
CA GLU A 48 -11.31 -12.23 7.24
C GLU A 48 -11.57 -11.05 8.18
N ALA A 49 -11.17 -9.84 7.79
CA ALA A 49 -11.42 -8.65 8.59
C ALA A 49 -12.93 -8.37 8.72
N ARG A 50 -13.71 -8.63 7.68
CA ARG A 50 -15.18 -8.54 7.74
C ARG A 50 -15.76 -9.60 8.68
N ASP A 51 -15.34 -10.85 8.56
CA ASP A 51 -15.85 -11.97 9.36
C ASP A 51 -15.53 -11.78 10.85
N LEU A 52 -14.39 -11.14 11.16
CA LEU A 52 -13.97 -10.78 12.52
C LEU A 52 -14.53 -9.43 13.01
N ASN A 53 -15.43 -8.78 12.27
CA ASN A 53 -15.99 -7.44 12.56
C ASN A 53 -14.94 -6.34 12.77
N ARG A 54 -13.79 -6.43 12.10
CA ARG A 54 -12.70 -5.43 12.13
C ARG A 54 -12.86 -4.43 10.98
N ALA A 55 -13.81 -3.50 11.13
CA ALA A 55 -14.21 -2.57 10.07
C ALA A 55 -13.05 -1.74 9.48
N SER A 56 -12.13 -1.24 10.30
CA SER A 56 -10.96 -0.47 9.83
C SER A 56 -10.02 -1.33 8.98
N HIS A 57 -9.77 -2.57 9.39
CA HIS A 57 -8.93 -3.51 8.64
C HIS A 57 -9.60 -3.90 7.33
N TYR A 58 -10.92 -4.10 7.34
CA TYR A 58 -11.68 -4.36 6.11
C TYR A 58 -11.53 -3.22 5.11
N GLN A 59 -11.70 -1.96 5.55
CA GLN A 59 -11.55 -0.79 4.66
C GLN A 59 -10.11 -0.65 4.13
N PHE A 60 -9.12 -0.89 4.98
CA PHE A 60 -7.71 -0.89 4.58
C PHE A 60 -7.46 -1.92 3.46
N TRP A 61 -7.79 -3.20 3.69
CA TRP A 61 -7.53 -4.25 2.72
C TRP A 61 -8.39 -4.12 1.46
N LEU A 62 -9.60 -3.58 1.58
CA LEU A 62 -10.45 -3.25 0.44
C LEU A 62 -9.83 -2.14 -0.43
N HIS A 63 -9.22 -1.12 0.20
CA HIS A 63 -8.51 -0.08 -0.51
C HIS A 63 -7.30 -0.66 -1.26
N VAL A 64 -6.45 -1.43 -0.56
CA VAL A 64 -5.29 -2.12 -1.16
C VAL A 64 -5.72 -2.99 -2.35
N PHE A 65 -6.75 -3.82 -2.17
CA PHE A 65 -7.28 -4.66 -3.25
C PHE A 65 -7.69 -3.83 -4.48
N LYS A 66 -8.40 -2.71 -4.28
CA LYS A 66 -8.81 -1.84 -5.39
C LYS A 66 -7.61 -1.20 -6.08
N SER A 67 -6.61 -0.74 -5.33
CA SER A 67 -5.40 -0.14 -5.86
C SER A 67 -4.58 -1.14 -6.69
N LEU A 68 -4.43 -2.37 -6.21
CA LEU A 68 -3.73 -3.43 -6.96
C LEU A 68 -4.48 -3.80 -8.26
N LYS A 69 -5.82 -3.77 -8.25
CA LYS A 69 -6.62 -4.02 -9.46
C LYS A 69 -6.55 -2.89 -10.49
N SER A 70 -6.46 -1.64 -10.04
CA SER A 70 -6.37 -0.49 -10.96
C SER A 70 -4.96 -0.26 -11.49
N GLN A 71 -3.94 -0.74 -10.79
CA GLN A 71 -2.52 -0.59 -11.17
C GLN A 71 -1.78 -1.93 -11.07
N PRO A 72 -1.90 -2.80 -12.09
CA PRO A 72 -1.21 -4.09 -12.11
C PRO A 72 0.32 -3.96 -12.04
N SER A 73 0.87 -2.82 -12.46
CA SER A 73 2.31 -2.51 -12.38
C SER A 73 2.81 -2.39 -10.94
N LEU A 74 1.96 -2.01 -9.98
CA LEU A 74 2.33 -1.93 -8.56
C LEU A 74 2.70 -3.31 -7.99
N ILE A 75 2.09 -4.38 -8.53
CA ILE A 75 2.38 -5.77 -8.13
C ILE A 75 3.82 -6.13 -8.48
N ASN A 76 4.34 -5.62 -9.60
CA ASN A 76 5.73 -5.88 -10.00
C ASN A 76 6.72 -5.15 -9.09
N GLU A 77 6.42 -3.94 -8.62
CA GLU A 77 7.31 -3.22 -7.70
C GLU A 77 7.41 -3.92 -6.33
N ILE A 78 6.28 -4.40 -5.80
CA ILE A 78 6.24 -5.16 -4.53
C ILE A 78 7.01 -6.48 -4.65
N CYS A 79 6.89 -7.21 -5.78
CA CYS A 79 7.59 -8.48 -5.94
C CYS A 79 9.11 -8.36 -6.22
N HIS A 80 9.62 -7.18 -6.62
CA HIS A 80 11.02 -7.02 -7.04
C HIS A 80 11.91 -6.28 -6.03
N SER A 81 11.37 -5.74 -4.93
CA SER A 81 12.15 -5.05 -3.89
C SER A 81 12.90 -5.98 -2.91
N GLY A 82 12.84 -7.30 -3.10
CA GLY A 82 13.46 -8.29 -2.22
C GLY A 82 14.86 -8.78 -2.62
N ARG A 83 15.72 -7.97 -3.25
CA ARG A 83 17.12 -8.34 -3.55
C ARG A 83 18.14 -7.49 -2.81
#